data_AF-A0A2N1N436-F1
#
_entry.id   AF-A0A2N1N436-F1
#
_cell.length_a   1.000
_cell.length_b   1.000
_cell.length_c   1.000
_cell.angle_alpha   90.00
_cell.angle_beta   90.00
_cell.angle_gamma   90.00
#
_symmetry.space_group_name_H-M   'P 1'
#
loop_
_entity.id
_entity.type
_entity.pdbx_description
1 polymer ?
#
loop_
_entity_poly.entity_id
_entity_poly.type
_entity_poly.pdbx_seq_one_letter_code
_entity_poly.pdbx_strand_id
1 'polypeptide(L)'
;MSQICKDLGELIIENCSQDITGLTSLIDAQRNLKIVSLEFKIMDGSCEELGTCEELSKALARRGCTINNLTLHDSVDVIPHSFLTSLVSLKYLGIYYDCESYERNIEFQKYLAISKFPDLQSLEIKDDLLCFKKLAMLIEKTKGNISNIYVETCNE
;
A
#
# COMPACT_ATOMS: atom_id res chain seq x y z
N MET A 1 -8.45 -0.62 -20.75
CA MET A 1 -9.50 -1.00 -19.77
C MET A 1 -10.21 0.21 -19.15
N SER A 2 -9.51 1.29 -18.83
CA SER A 2 -10.07 2.52 -18.23
C SER A 2 -11.30 3.12 -18.92
N GLN A 3 -11.43 2.97 -20.24
CA GLN A 3 -12.60 3.47 -20.98
C GLN A 3 -13.87 2.63 -20.79
N ILE A 4 -13.72 1.37 -20.35
CA ILE A 4 -14.80 0.39 -20.26
C ILE A 4 -15.13 0.08 -18.80
N CYS A 5 -14.12 -0.24 -17.99
CA CYS A 5 -14.26 -0.56 -16.58
C CYS A 5 -14.21 0.75 -15.76
N LYS A 6 -15.36 1.23 -15.27
CA LYS A 6 -15.47 2.46 -14.46
C LYS A 6 -16.04 2.24 -13.05
N ASP A 7 -16.49 1.03 -12.77
CA ASP A 7 -17.22 0.66 -11.55
C ASP A 7 -16.66 -0.61 -10.90
N LEU A 8 -15.35 -0.88 -11.05
CA LEU A 8 -14.69 -1.96 -10.33
C LEU A 8 -14.80 -1.70 -8.82
N GLY A 9 -15.24 -2.70 -8.07
CA GLY A 9 -15.19 -2.70 -6.61
C GLY A 9 -13.83 -3.18 -6.07
N GLU A 10 -13.15 -4.02 -6.85
CA GLU A 10 -11.90 -4.68 -6.49
C GLU A 10 -10.95 -4.70 -7.68
N LEU A 11 -9.67 -4.44 -7.39
CA LEU A 11 -8.57 -4.51 -8.34
C LEU A 11 -7.40 -5.24 -7.67
N ILE A 12 -7.11 -6.44 -8.16
CA ILE A 12 -5.95 -7.23 -7.74
C ILE A 12 -5.05 -7.36 -8.97
N ILE A 13 -3.81 -6.91 -8.83
CA ILE A 13 -2.79 -7.02 -9.87
C ILE A 13 -1.59 -7.73 -9.25
N GLU A 14 -1.30 -8.92 -9.78
CA GLU A 14 -0.16 -9.73 -9.40
C GLU A 14 1.01 -9.50 -10.38
N ASN A 15 2.24 -9.61 -9.87
CA ASN A 15 3.46 -9.53 -10.69
C ASN A 15 3.55 -8.32 -11.64
N CYS A 16 3.17 -7.12 -11.18
CA CYS A 16 3.23 -5.89 -11.95
C CYS A 16 4.69 -5.59 -12.37
N SER A 17 4.93 -5.39 -13.67
CA SER A 17 6.30 -5.19 -14.19
C SER A 17 6.45 -4.18 -15.33
N GLN A 18 5.45 -3.93 -16.20
CA GLN A 18 5.70 -3.15 -17.43
C GLN A 18 4.59 -2.17 -17.93
N ASP A 19 3.40 -2.08 -17.30
CA ASP A 19 2.34 -1.11 -17.71
C ASP A 19 1.74 -0.31 -16.54
N ILE A 20 2.57 0.52 -15.92
CA ILE A 20 2.16 1.40 -14.82
C ILE A 20 1.19 2.49 -15.31
N THR A 21 1.35 2.98 -16.55
CA THR A 21 0.48 4.01 -17.12
C THR A 21 -0.94 3.50 -17.34
N GLY A 22 -1.10 2.28 -17.86
CA GLY A 22 -2.38 1.62 -18.02
C GLY A 22 -3.05 1.33 -16.68
N LEU A 23 -2.30 0.85 -15.69
CA LEU A 23 -2.78 0.64 -14.33
C LEU A 23 -3.25 1.94 -13.67
N THR A 24 -2.44 2.99 -13.77
CA THR A 24 -2.77 4.34 -13.25
C THR A 24 -4.08 4.83 -13.86
N SER A 25 -4.19 4.76 -15.20
CA SER A 25 -5.39 5.17 -15.92
C SER A 25 -6.62 4.34 -15.54
N LEU A 26 -6.42 3.05 -15.22
CA LEU A 26 -7.49 2.18 -14.75
C LEU A 26 -7.99 2.61 -13.37
N ILE A 27 -7.10 2.83 -12.41
CA ILE A 27 -7.46 3.30 -11.05
C ILE A 27 -8.17 4.65 -11.12
N ASP A 28 -7.67 5.58 -11.93
CA ASP A 28 -8.29 6.89 -12.12
C ASP A 28 -9.66 6.82 -12.78
N ALA A 29 -9.96 5.80 -13.58
CA ALA A 29 -11.29 5.66 -14.16
C ALA A 29 -12.33 5.15 -13.16
N GLN A 30 -11.92 4.57 -12.02
CA GLN A 30 -12.85 3.95 -11.08
C GLN A 30 -13.58 4.97 -10.22
N ARG A 31 -14.90 4.79 -10.07
CA ARG A 31 -15.75 5.61 -9.21
C ARG A 31 -15.92 5.04 -7.80
N ASN A 32 -15.85 3.72 -7.67
CA ASN A 32 -16.25 2.97 -6.48
C ASN A 32 -15.22 1.92 -6.05
N LEU A 33 -13.94 2.10 -6.41
CA LEU A 33 -12.89 1.15 -6.08
C LEU A 33 -12.66 1.10 -4.57
N LYS A 34 -12.85 -0.07 -3.98
CA LYS A 34 -12.77 -0.32 -2.53
C LYS A 34 -11.56 -1.15 -2.16
N ILE A 35 -11.30 -2.21 -2.92
CA ILE A 35 -10.22 -3.14 -2.65
C ILE A 35 -9.14 -2.96 -3.71
N VAL A 36 -7.90 -2.74 -3.27
CA VAL A 36 -6.73 -2.66 -4.12
C VAL A 36 -5.66 -3.57 -3.55
N SER A 37 -5.20 -4.53 -4.35
CA SER A 37 -4.02 -5.34 -4.04
C SER A 37 -3.04 -5.23 -5.19
N LEU A 38 -1.81 -4.84 -4.87
CA LEU A 38 -0.74 -4.66 -5.86
C LEU A 38 0.48 -5.46 -5.42
N GLU A 39 0.92 -6.38 -6.28
CA GLU A 39 2.18 -7.08 -6.16
C GLU A 39 3.07 -6.65 -7.32
N PHE A 40 4.30 -6.23 -7.01
CA PHE A 40 5.29 -5.87 -8.02
C PHE A 40 6.36 -6.94 -8.08
N LYS A 41 6.73 -7.33 -9.31
CA LYS A 41 7.80 -8.31 -9.49
C LYS A 41 9.14 -7.61 -9.51
N ILE A 42 9.92 -7.77 -8.44
CA ILE A 42 11.30 -7.29 -8.38
C ILE A 42 12.19 -8.35 -9.05
N MET A 43 12.58 -8.11 -10.30
CA MET A 43 13.58 -8.94 -10.97
C MET A 43 14.98 -8.48 -10.55
N ASP A 44 15.81 -9.42 -10.12
CA ASP A 44 17.26 -9.26 -9.95
C ASP A 44 17.72 -8.16 -8.97
N GLY A 45 16.97 -7.94 -7.89
CA GLY A 45 17.41 -7.14 -6.73
C GLY A 45 17.52 -5.64 -6.98
N SER A 46 16.96 -5.12 -8.08
CA SER A 46 16.91 -3.69 -8.33
C SER A 46 15.52 -3.24 -8.79
N CYS A 47 14.90 -2.35 -8.02
CA CYS A 47 13.73 -1.57 -8.48
C CYS A 47 14.13 -0.48 -9.50
N GLU A 48 15.41 -0.41 -9.88
CA GLU A 48 15.98 0.70 -10.66
C GLU A 48 15.37 0.81 -12.06
N GLU A 49 14.88 -0.29 -12.66
CA GLU A 49 14.31 -0.27 -14.00
C GLU A 49 12.86 0.23 -14.07
N LEU A 50 12.12 0.27 -12.95
CA LEU A 50 10.69 0.63 -12.95
C LEU A 50 10.41 2.14 -12.94
N GLY A 51 11.42 2.96 -12.62
CA GLY A 51 11.23 4.39 -12.36
C GLY A 51 10.28 4.65 -11.17
N THR A 52 10.15 5.91 -10.74
CA THR A 52 9.22 6.23 -9.65
C THR A 52 7.78 6.13 -10.15
N CYS A 53 6.96 5.28 -9.51
CA CYS A 53 5.53 5.14 -9.82
C CYS A 53 4.69 6.32 -9.27
N GLU A 54 5.13 7.56 -9.53
CA GLU A 54 4.58 8.78 -8.93
C GLU A 54 3.12 9.01 -9.34
N GLU A 55 2.78 8.81 -10.61
CA GLU A 55 1.39 8.97 -11.07
C GLU A 55 0.45 7.90 -10.49
N LEU A 56 0.96 6.68 -10.27
CA LEU A 56 0.21 5.64 -9.57
C LEU A 56 -0.07 6.04 -8.12
N SER A 57 0.93 6.59 -7.42
CA SER A 57 0.75 7.15 -6.08
C SER A 57 -0.33 8.24 -6.06
N LYS A 58 -0.30 9.18 -7.02
CA LYS A 58 -1.33 10.21 -7.15
C LYS A 58 -2.72 9.63 -7.44
N ALA A 59 -2.81 8.60 -8.28
CA ALA A 59 -4.08 7.93 -8.58
C ALA A 59 -4.67 7.23 -7.34
N LEU A 60 -3.84 6.53 -6.56
CA LEU A 60 -4.25 5.94 -5.28
C LEU A 60 -4.70 7.02 -4.29
N ALA A 61 -3.97 8.14 -4.20
CA ALA A 61 -4.33 9.26 -3.33
C ALA A 61 -5.71 9.85 -3.70
N ARG A 62 -5.99 10.01 -5.00
CA ARG A 62 -7.30 10.46 -5.52
C ARG A 62 -8.45 9.49 -5.18
N ARG A 63 -8.14 8.24 -4.79
CA ARG A 63 -9.12 7.21 -4.39
C ARG A 63 -9.13 6.95 -2.88
N GLY A 64 -8.44 7.76 -2.09
CA GLY A 64 -8.30 7.55 -0.64
C GLY A 64 -9.59 7.64 0.18
N CYS A 65 -10.68 8.17 -0.38
CA CYS A 65 -12.00 8.17 0.26
C CYS A 65 -12.88 6.96 -0.12
N THR A 66 -12.44 6.13 -1.08
CA THR A 66 -13.19 4.92 -1.50
C THR A 66 -12.45 3.65 -1.16
N ILE A 67 -11.12 3.65 -1.28
CA ILE A 67 -10.28 2.50 -0.94
C ILE A 67 -10.38 2.26 0.56
N ASN A 68 -10.90 1.09 0.93
CA ASN A 68 -11.03 0.66 2.31
C ASN A 68 -10.15 -0.56 2.62
N ASN A 69 -9.68 -1.28 1.61
CA ASN A 69 -8.76 -2.40 1.76
C ASN A 69 -7.59 -2.18 0.81
N LEU A 70 -6.40 -2.04 1.37
CA LEU A 70 -5.17 -1.93 0.60
C LEU A 70 -4.22 -3.05 0.99
N THR A 71 -3.71 -3.73 -0.02
CA THR A 71 -2.62 -4.69 0.12
C THR A 71 -1.47 -4.33 -0.81
N LEU A 72 -0.25 -4.31 -0.28
CA LEU A 72 0.98 -4.04 -1.00
C LEU A 72 1.92 -5.23 -0.79
N HIS A 73 2.23 -5.96 -1.86
CA HIS A 73 3.26 -6.99 -1.89
C HIS A 73 4.46 -6.47 -2.69
N ASP A 74 5.67 -6.50 -2.12
CA ASP A 74 6.93 -6.14 -2.78
C ASP A 74 6.90 -4.81 -3.58
N SER A 75 6.10 -3.85 -3.11
CA SER A 75 5.70 -2.67 -3.88
C SER A 75 5.89 -1.36 -3.15
N VAL A 76 6.24 -1.41 -1.86
CA VAL A 76 6.46 -0.22 -1.04
C VAL A 76 7.69 0.55 -1.56
N ASP A 77 8.76 -0.10 -2.00
CA ASP A 77 9.92 0.61 -2.60
C ASP A 77 9.67 1.15 -4.02
N VAL A 78 8.60 0.71 -4.69
CA VAL A 78 8.29 1.09 -6.07
C VAL A 78 7.35 2.30 -6.14
N ILE A 79 6.37 2.36 -5.24
CA ILE A 79 5.34 3.41 -5.23
C ILE A 79 5.69 4.46 -4.19
N PRO A 80 5.90 5.74 -4.58
CA PRO A 80 6.12 6.81 -3.61
C PRO A 80 5.01 6.86 -2.56
N HIS A 81 5.39 6.83 -1.29
CA HIS A 81 4.48 6.53 -0.17
C HIS A 81 3.51 7.65 0.24
N SER A 82 3.54 8.80 -0.46
CA SER A 82 2.76 9.99 -0.09
C SER A 82 1.25 9.78 -0.10
N PHE A 83 0.76 8.87 -0.95
CA PHE A 83 -0.65 8.51 -1.04
C PHE A 83 -1.25 7.98 0.26
N LEU A 84 -0.45 7.35 1.13
CA LEU A 84 -0.91 6.79 2.40
C LEU A 84 -1.65 7.82 3.25
N THR A 85 -1.20 9.08 3.22
CA THR A 85 -1.82 10.16 4.00
C THR A 85 -3.23 10.52 3.54
N SER A 86 -3.60 10.13 2.32
CA SER A 86 -4.92 10.40 1.72
C SER A 86 -5.93 9.29 1.97
N LEU A 87 -5.51 8.11 2.45
CA LEU A 87 -6.37 6.94 2.66
C LEU A 87 -7.21 7.07 3.94
N VAL A 88 -8.17 7.99 3.93
CA VAL A 88 -9.01 8.30 5.09
C VAL A 88 -10.08 7.25 5.38
N SER A 89 -10.45 6.44 4.39
CA SER A 89 -11.48 5.39 4.51
C SER A 89 -10.92 3.98 4.70
N LEU A 90 -9.61 3.88 4.92
CA LEU A 90 -8.90 2.61 5.04
C LEU A 90 -9.31 1.86 6.32
N LYS A 91 -9.75 0.62 6.14
CA LYS A 91 -10.14 -0.34 7.18
C LYS A 91 -9.16 -1.49 7.32
N TYR A 92 -8.54 -1.89 6.21
CA TYR A 92 -7.54 -2.94 6.16
C TYR A 92 -6.29 -2.43 5.45
N LEU A 93 -5.13 -2.65 6.07
CA LEU A 93 -3.82 -2.44 5.47
C LEU A 93 -2.97 -3.72 5.61
N GLY A 94 -2.62 -4.32 4.48
CA GLY A 94 -1.68 -5.44 4.40
C GLY A 94 -0.40 -5.01 3.71
N ILE A 95 0.74 -5.24 4.34
CA ILE A 95 2.07 -4.99 3.79
C ILE A 95 2.86 -6.29 3.87
N TYR A 96 3.29 -6.79 2.73
CA TYR A 96 4.03 -8.04 2.63
C TYR A 96 5.29 -7.82 1.82
N TYR A 97 6.39 -8.27 2.36
CA TYR A 97 7.69 -8.25 1.70
C TYR A 97 8.31 -9.63 1.71
N ASP A 98 8.99 -9.96 0.62
CA ASP A 98 9.92 -11.09 0.62
C ASP A 98 11.24 -10.69 1.29
N CYS A 99 11.69 -11.52 2.21
CA CYS A 99 12.62 -11.17 3.28
C CYS A 99 14.08 -10.93 2.82
N GLU A 100 14.38 -11.17 1.55
CA GLU A 100 15.75 -11.23 1.03
C GLU A 100 16.31 -9.89 0.53
N SER A 101 15.48 -8.84 0.50
CA SER A 101 15.93 -7.50 0.18
C SER A 101 15.33 -6.51 1.17
N TYR A 102 16.16 -5.73 1.87
CA TYR A 102 16.12 -4.27 1.82
C TYR A 102 16.83 -3.58 2.99
N GLU A 103 17.40 -2.43 2.68
CA GLU A 103 17.60 -1.36 3.66
C GLU A 103 16.23 -0.92 4.19
N ARG A 104 16.07 -0.84 5.52
CA ARG A 104 14.86 -0.32 6.17
C ARG A 104 14.32 0.92 5.43
N ASN A 105 13.15 0.82 4.81
CA ASN A 105 12.53 1.94 4.10
C ASN A 105 12.03 3.00 5.11
N ILE A 106 12.95 3.90 5.49
CA ILE A 106 12.73 5.01 6.43
C ILE A 106 11.59 5.90 5.94
N GLU A 107 11.43 6.05 4.62
CA GLU A 107 10.42 6.92 4.03
C GLU A 107 9.00 6.35 4.19
N PHE A 108 8.80 5.06 3.93
CA PHE A 108 7.54 4.38 4.19
C PHE A 108 7.11 4.54 5.65
N GLN A 109 8.05 4.30 6.56
CA GLN A 109 7.81 4.46 7.99
C GLN A 109 7.45 5.90 8.36
N LYS A 110 8.06 6.91 7.70
CA LYS A 110 7.71 8.32 7.88
C LYS A 110 6.27 8.60 7.45
N TYR A 111 5.85 8.09 6.28
CA TYR A 111 4.49 8.31 5.79
C TYR A 111 3.43 7.56 6.58
N LEU A 112 3.69 6.33 7.02
CA LEU A 112 2.85 5.65 8.01
C LEU A 112 2.72 6.48 9.30
N ALA A 113 3.83 7.03 9.80
CA ALA A 113 3.87 7.81 11.02
C ALA A 113 3.15 9.17 10.93
N ILE A 114 2.81 9.68 9.74
CA ILE A 114 1.98 10.90 9.58
C ILE A 114 0.56 10.60 9.07
N SER A 115 0.31 9.39 8.59
CA SER A 115 -1.03 8.94 8.19
C SER A 115 -1.96 8.83 9.40
N LYS A 116 -3.26 9.10 9.19
CA LYS A 116 -4.26 9.14 10.27
C LYS A 116 -5.04 7.84 10.44
N PHE A 117 -5.37 7.18 9.32
CA PHE A 117 -6.18 5.95 9.23
C PHE A 117 -7.28 5.83 10.30
N PRO A 118 -8.24 6.78 10.35
CA PRO A 118 -9.22 6.85 11.42
C PRO A 118 -10.12 5.61 11.51
N ASP A 119 -10.35 4.96 10.37
CA ASP A 119 -11.25 3.81 10.25
C ASP A 119 -10.50 2.46 10.22
N LEU A 120 -9.19 2.44 10.49
CA LEU A 120 -8.39 1.22 10.41
C LEU A 120 -8.80 0.22 11.48
N GLN A 121 -9.12 -0.99 11.05
CA GLN A 121 -9.57 -2.12 11.88
C GLN A 121 -8.58 -3.28 11.84
N SER A 122 -7.89 -3.46 10.72
CA SER A 122 -6.97 -4.58 10.53
C SER A 122 -5.67 -4.12 9.93
N LEU A 123 -4.57 -4.59 10.53
CA LEU A 123 -3.22 -4.30 10.11
C LEU A 123 -2.44 -5.60 10.03
N GLU A 124 -1.91 -5.90 8.86
CA GLU A 124 -1.06 -7.06 8.62
C GLU A 124 0.28 -6.59 8.07
N ILE A 125 1.35 -6.94 8.75
CA ILE A 125 2.72 -6.59 8.36
C ILE A 125 3.56 -7.86 8.41
N LYS A 126 4.05 -8.29 7.25
CA LYS A 126 5.06 -9.33 7.13
C LYS A 126 6.37 -8.69 6.72
N ASP A 127 7.06 -8.12 7.71
CA ASP A 127 8.30 -7.39 7.52
C ASP A 127 8.93 -6.97 8.87
N ASP A 128 10.26 -6.84 8.89
CA ASP A 128 11.03 -6.18 9.95
C ASP A 128 11.05 -4.64 9.81
N LEU A 129 10.37 -4.07 8.80
CA LEU A 129 10.24 -2.62 8.58
C LEU A 129 9.77 -1.85 9.82
N LEU A 130 8.89 -2.41 10.65
CA LEU A 130 8.26 -1.66 11.74
C LEU A 130 8.68 -2.19 13.10
N CYS A 131 9.54 -1.43 13.80
CA CYS A 131 9.75 -1.69 15.22
C CYS A 131 8.44 -1.49 15.99
N PHE A 132 8.25 -2.27 17.07
CA PHE A 132 7.03 -2.24 17.90
C PHE A 132 6.63 -0.83 18.36
N LYS A 133 7.60 0.08 18.55
CA LYS A 133 7.32 1.49 18.88
C LYS A 133 6.50 2.19 17.79
N LYS A 134 6.86 2.01 16.51
CA LYS A 134 6.12 2.64 15.38
C LYS A 134 4.77 1.99 15.18
N LEU A 135 4.68 0.67 15.37
CA LEU A 135 3.42 -0.06 15.37
C LEU A 135 2.46 0.47 16.46
N ALA A 136 2.95 0.64 17.68
CA ALA A 136 2.18 1.20 18.79
C ALA A 136 1.64 2.61 18.47
N MET A 137 2.46 3.48 17.88
CA MET A 137 2.02 4.81 17.44
C MET A 137 0.91 4.76 16.39
N LEU A 138 0.92 3.79 15.48
CA LEU A 138 -0.13 3.60 14.50
C LEU A 138 -1.44 3.14 15.16
N ILE A 139 -1.34 2.19 16.10
CA ILE A 139 -2.46 1.68 16.89
C ILE A 139 -3.13 2.81 17.68
N GLU A 140 -2.34 3.64 18.39
CA GLU A 140 -2.87 4.75 19.18
C GLU A 140 -3.72 5.72 18.34
N LYS A 141 -3.33 5.97 17.09
CA LYS A 141 -4.07 6.85 16.18
C LYS A 141 -5.42 6.31 15.74
N THR A 142 -5.61 4.98 15.75
CA THR A 142 -6.91 4.36 15.46
C THR A 142 -7.93 4.62 16.57
N LYS A 143 -7.52 5.18 17.72
CA LYS A 143 -8.38 5.50 18.88
C LYS A 143 -9.22 4.31 19.35
N GLY A 144 -8.64 3.10 19.26
CA GLY A 144 -9.29 1.86 19.69
C GLY A 144 -10.17 1.19 18.64
N ASN A 145 -10.15 1.64 17.38
CA ASN A 145 -10.89 1.01 16.29
C ASN A 145 -10.21 -0.26 15.73
N ILE A 146 -8.91 -0.47 16.02
CA ILE A 146 -8.20 -1.68 15.59
C ILE A 146 -8.73 -2.93 16.32
N SER A 147 -9.00 -3.98 15.56
CA SER A 147 -9.53 -5.26 16.06
C SER A 147 -8.64 -6.45 15.71
N ASN A 148 -7.82 -6.34 14.66
CA ASN A 148 -6.89 -7.38 14.24
C ASN A 148 -5.50 -6.80 13.97
N ILE A 149 -4.47 -7.48 14.48
CA ILE A 149 -3.07 -7.17 14.20
C ILE A 149 -2.35 -8.48 13.94
N TYR A 150 -1.76 -8.60 12.76
CA TYR A 150 -0.87 -9.69 12.40
C TYR A 150 0.51 -9.11 12.12
N VAL A 151 1.52 -9.63 12.80
CA VAL A 151 2.92 -9.26 12.56
C VAL A 151 3.71 -10.55 12.40
N GLU A 152 4.35 -10.69 11.24
CA GLU A 152 5.33 -11.73 10.97
C GLU A 152 6.68 -11.05 10.79
N THR A 153 7.62 -11.40 11.67
CA THR A 153 9.02 -10.93 11.61
C THR A 153 9.88 -12.04 11.04
N CYS A 154 10.91 -11.67 10.28
CA CYS A 154 11.90 -12.65 9.86
C CYS A 154 12.88 -12.94 10.99
N ASN A 155 13.32 -14.19 11.11
CA ASN A 155 14.46 -14.51 11.97
C ASN A 155 15.74 -14.26 11.16
N GLU A 156 16.67 -13.48 11.73
CA GLU A 156 18.06 -13.37 11.25
C GLU A 156 18.78 -14.73 11.20
#